data_AF-A0A7D8V2G4-F1
#
_entry.id   AF-A0A7D8V2G4-F1
#
_cell.length_a   1.000
_cell.length_b   1.000
_cell.length_c   1.000
_cell.angle_alpha   90.00
_cell.angle_beta   90.00
_cell.angle_gamma   90.00
#
_symmetry.space_group_name_H-M   'P 1'
#
loop_
_entity.id
_entity.type
_entity.pdbx_description
1 polymer ?
#
loop_
_entity_poly.entity_id
_entity_poly.type
_entity_poly.pdbx_seq_one_letter_code
_entity_poly.pdbx_strand_id
1 'polypeptide(L)'
;MFSDGYANASIGPVNNILTMLYPDTMTKHNKSILSAIAFAGIIIGQLSFGYISDKVGRKIGMLICTSLIFVFQILAACSSGPTPQVLVNCLIAFRFFAGIGIGGEYPSGSVAAAEATENSDVKKQRQQRLFVWATNTMLDFAFAIAWFVALVLLWIFGMHHLRAVWRGILLIGAIPPLVLLIARLFMDEPEAYKKNSMRHTRIPYWLLIKRYWVRLLAVSITWFIYDWITYPFGIYAGTITDAVIPNPTLYQTLGWGCLINAFYIPGTVVGSFVADWIGPKYAMITGLLLQAIFGFALSGAYNTLTANGKIAGFAVMYGLFLSFGELGPGNNLGLLASKAIGPTAARGQLYGIAAAIGKVGAFIGTYTFPYIQADFDKRSKYLSNTGLFWVGSALAVFSAIITFVFIPNIKVDYMVEEDQLFREYLAANGYDVSQIGEPGYTEADIAAGAHPELGRK
;
A
#
# COMPACT_ATOMS: atom_id res chain seq x y z
N MET A 1 5.74 -6.87 0.30
CA MET A 1 5.66 -5.50 -0.28
C MET A 1 6.08 -5.39 -1.74
N PHE A 2 7.28 -5.81 -2.18
CA PHE A 2 7.63 -5.71 -3.61
C PHE A 2 6.63 -6.47 -4.51
N SER A 3 6.36 -7.74 -4.19
CA SER A 3 5.38 -8.57 -4.92
C SER A 3 4.00 -7.91 -4.99
N ASP A 4 3.59 -7.26 -3.91
CA ASP A 4 2.30 -6.57 -3.78
C ASP A 4 2.23 -5.35 -4.69
N GLY A 5 3.29 -4.52 -4.68
CA GLY A 5 3.39 -3.36 -5.55
C GLY A 5 3.33 -3.77 -7.01
N TYR A 6 4.09 -4.79 -7.40
CA TYR A 6 4.10 -5.29 -8.77
C TYR A 6 2.71 -5.79 -9.19
N ALA A 7 2.05 -6.61 -8.37
CA ALA A 7 0.73 -7.18 -8.66
C ALA A 7 -0.36 -6.10 -8.82
N ASN A 8 -0.25 -5.01 -8.06
CA ASN A 8 -1.18 -3.88 -8.14
C ASN A 8 -0.91 -3.00 -9.37
N ALA A 9 0.34 -2.59 -9.62
CA ALA A 9 0.66 -1.68 -10.72
C ALA A 9 0.60 -2.33 -12.11
N SER A 10 0.95 -3.62 -12.21
CA SER A 10 0.95 -4.37 -13.48
C SER A 10 -0.41 -4.38 -14.18
N ILE A 11 -1.51 -4.15 -13.45
CA ILE A 11 -2.84 -4.14 -14.06
C ILE A 11 -3.08 -2.94 -14.96
N GLY A 12 -2.43 -1.79 -14.72
CA GLY A 12 -2.56 -0.61 -15.58
C GLY A 12 -2.16 -0.91 -17.03
N PRO A 13 -0.92 -1.37 -17.28
CA PRO A 13 -0.49 -1.80 -18.60
C PRO A 13 -1.35 -2.93 -19.20
N VAL A 14 -1.71 -3.93 -18.39
CA VAL A 14 -2.55 -5.06 -18.83
C VAL A 14 -3.93 -4.57 -19.28
N ASN A 15 -4.54 -3.62 -18.57
CA ASN A 15 -5.82 -3.02 -18.94
C ASN A 15 -5.73 -2.28 -20.29
N ASN A 16 -4.65 -1.52 -20.51
CA ASN A 16 -4.40 -0.84 -21.78
C ASN A 16 -4.26 -1.85 -22.95
N ILE A 17 -3.48 -2.92 -22.75
CA ILE A 17 -3.28 -3.96 -23.77
C ILE A 17 -4.57 -4.73 -24.05
N LEU A 18 -5.31 -5.13 -23.01
CA LEU A 18 -6.59 -5.84 -23.17
C LEU A 18 -7.64 -4.97 -23.85
N THR A 19 -7.67 -3.66 -23.55
CA THR A 19 -8.55 -2.70 -24.23
C THR A 19 -8.32 -2.69 -25.73
N MET A 20 -7.05 -2.76 -26.16
CA MET A 20 -6.71 -2.80 -27.59
C MET A 20 -7.04 -4.15 -28.23
N LEU A 21 -6.82 -5.26 -27.51
CA LEU A 21 -7.08 -6.61 -28.02
C LEU A 21 -8.58 -6.96 -28.11
N TYR A 22 -9.38 -6.51 -27.15
CA TYR A 22 -10.77 -6.91 -26.97
C TYR A 22 -11.66 -5.69 -26.69
N PRO A 23 -11.78 -4.73 -27.62
CA PRO A 23 -12.48 -3.47 -27.40
C PRO A 23 -13.94 -3.66 -26.96
N ASP A 24 -14.67 -4.60 -27.58
CA ASP A 24 -16.08 -4.87 -27.27
C ASP A 24 -16.27 -5.50 -25.88
N THR A 25 -15.28 -6.25 -25.42
CA THR A 25 -15.32 -6.91 -24.10
C THR A 25 -14.85 -5.97 -23.00
N MET A 26 -13.83 -5.15 -23.27
CA MET A 26 -13.28 -4.20 -22.30
C MET A 26 -14.16 -2.95 -22.21
N THR A 27 -15.42 -3.16 -21.82
CA THR A 27 -16.36 -2.09 -21.49
C THR A 27 -15.84 -1.27 -20.30
N LYS A 28 -16.41 -0.10 -20.09
CA LYS A 28 -16.10 0.75 -18.93
C LYS A 28 -16.18 -0.01 -17.60
N HIS A 29 -17.21 -0.85 -17.44
CA HIS A 29 -17.39 -1.68 -16.26
C HIS A 29 -16.24 -2.70 -16.13
N ASN A 30 -15.92 -3.43 -17.20
CA ASN A 30 -14.87 -4.45 -17.18
C ASN A 30 -13.47 -3.84 -16.93
N LYS A 31 -13.19 -2.64 -17.47
CA LYS A 31 -11.96 -1.89 -17.15
C LYS A 31 -11.89 -1.52 -15.67
N SER A 32 -12.96 -0.92 -15.13
CA SER A 32 -13.02 -0.48 -13.74
C SER A 32 -12.90 -1.64 -12.75
N ILE A 33 -13.66 -2.72 -12.96
CA ILE A 33 -13.65 -3.89 -12.07
C ILE A 33 -12.31 -4.63 -12.14
N LEU A 34 -11.70 -4.77 -13.31
CA LEU A 34 -10.41 -5.43 -13.47
C LEU A 34 -9.31 -4.71 -12.66
N SER A 35 -9.30 -3.38 -12.71
CA SER A 35 -8.37 -2.55 -11.96
C SER A 35 -8.64 -2.58 -10.46
N ALA A 36 -9.91 -2.60 -10.03
CA ALA A 36 -10.28 -2.45 -8.62
C ALA A 36 -10.41 -3.76 -7.82
N ILE A 37 -10.75 -4.89 -8.45
CA ILE A 37 -11.19 -6.10 -7.73
C ILE A 37 -10.15 -6.68 -6.77
N ALA A 38 -8.86 -6.52 -7.07
CA ALA A 38 -7.79 -6.96 -6.19
C ALA A 38 -7.91 -6.31 -4.80
N PHE A 39 -8.31 -5.04 -4.71
CA PHE A 39 -8.51 -4.35 -3.43
C PHE A 39 -9.62 -4.98 -2.58
N ALA A 40 -10.67 -5.53 -3.18
CA ALA A 40 -11.70 -6.26 -2.43
C ALA A 40 -11.11 -7.52 -1.77
N GLY A 41 -10.24 -8.24 -2.48
CA GLY A 41 -9.47 -9.34 -1.90
C GLY A 41 -8.53 -8.88 -0.79
N ILE A 42 -7.81 -7.77 -1.01
CA ILE A 42 -6.87 -7.19 -0.04
C ILE A 42 -7.57 -6.85 1.27
N ILE A 43 -8.78 -6.29 1.24
CA ILE A 43 -9.57 -5.98 2.45
C ILE A 43 -9.82 -7.27 3.26
N ILE A 44 -10.24 -8.35 2.59
CA ILE A 44 -10.49 -9.64 3.25
C ILE A 44 -9.18 -10.19 3.83
N GLY A 45 -8.08 -10.10 3.08
CA GLY A 45 -6.75 -10.48 3.54
C GLY A 45 -6.31 -9.71 4.79
N GLN A 46 -6.43 -8.39 4.80
CA GLN A 46 -6.01 -7.53 5.91
C GLN A 46 -6.79 -7.82 7.20
N LEU A 47 -8.11 -8.03 7.10
CA LEU A 47 -8.95 -8.33 8.26
C LEU A 47 -8.70 -9.74 8.81
N SER A 48 -8.62 -10.74 7.94
CA SER A 48 -8.40 -12.14 8.34
C SER A 48 -6.99 -12.37 8.87
N PHE A 49 -5.96 -11.88 8.17
CA PHE A 49 -4.58 -12.04 8.60
C PHE A 49 -4.16 -11.11 9.73
N GLY A 50 -4.90 -10.04 10.01
CA GLY A 50 -4.75 -9.29 11.26
C GLY A 50 -4.94 -10.20 12.48
N TYR A 51 -5.99 -11.03 12.45
CA TYR A 51 -6.24 -12.02 13.50
C TYR A 51 -5.20 -13.16 13.50
N ILE A 52 -4.88 -13.71 12.32
CA ILE A 52 -3.90 -14.80 12.20
C ILE A 52 -2.51 -14.35 12.68
N SER A 53 -2.07 -13.15 12.31
CA SER A 53 -0.78 -12.58 12.72
C SER A 53 -0.66 -12.47 14.24
N ASP A 54 -1.75 -12.10 14.93
CA ASP A 54 -1.74 -11.96 16.39
C ASP A 54 -1.94 -13.29 17.13
N LYS A 55 -2.73 -14.23 16.60
CA LYS A 55 -3.07 -15.50 17.27
C LYS A 55 -2.27 -16.73 16.86
N VAL A 56 -1.74 -16.76 15.64
CA VAL A 56 -1.02 -17.93 15.11
C VAL A 56 0.47 -17.66 15.03
N GLY A 57 0.86 -16.45 14.60
CA GLY A 57 2.25 -16.02 14.47
C GLY A 57 2.49 -15.27 13.16
N ARG A 58 3.52 -14.42 13.11
CA ARG A 58 3.81 -13.57 11.95
C ARG A 58 4.36 -14.41 10.79
N LYS A 59 5.21 -15.42 11.07
CA LYS A 59 5.84 -16.28 10.06
C LYS A 59 4.82 -17.07 9.27
N ILE A 60 3.89 -17.74 9.96
CA ILE A 60 2.85 -18.56 9.33
C ILE A 60 1.93 -17.70 8.47
N GLY A 61 1.52 -16.53 8.99
CA GLY A 61 0.74 -15.54 8.22
C GLY A 61 1.45 -15.17 6.91
N MET A 62 2.73 -14.83 6.99
CA MET A 62 3.56 -14.49 5.83
C MET A 62 3.71 -15.65 4.82
N LEU A 63 3.87 -16.90 5.26
CA LEU A 63 4.00 -18.06 4.35
C LEU A 63 2.72 -18.31 3.55
N ILE A 64 1.56 -18.28 4.21
CA ILE A 64 0.27 -18.50 3.55
C ILE A 64 0.00 -17.37 2.54
N CYS A 65 0.25 -16.11 2.93
CA CYS A 65 0.06 -14.96 2.05
C CYS A 65 0.89 -15.04 0.78
N THR A 66 2.20 -15.28 0.90
CA THR A 66 3.09 -15.39 -0.27
C THR A 66 2.70 -16.55 -1.18
N SER A 67 2.28 -17.68 -0.59
CA SER A 67 1.80 -18.83 -1.36
C SER A 67 0.57 -18.48 -2.20
N LEU A 68 -0.40 -17.77 -1.62
CA LEU A 68 -1.58 -17.29 -2.33
C LEU A 68 -1.21 -16.34 -3.47
N ILE A 69 -0.33 -15.36 -3.21
CA ILE A 69 0.13 -14.42 -4.24
C ILE A 69 0.79 -15.17 -5.39
N PHE A 70 1.73 -16.08 -5.09
CA PHE A 70 2.45 -16.86 -6.09
C PHE A 70 1.49 -17.66 -6.99
N VAL A 71 0.60 -18.46 -6.38
CA VAL A 71 -0.33 -19.32 -7.11
C VAL A 71 -1.28 -18.49 -7.96
N PHE A 72 -1.94 -17.49 -7.38
CA PHE A 72 -2.96 -16.73 -8.10
C PHE A 72 -2.38 -15.75 -9.12
N GLN A 73 -1.12 -15.33 -9.01
CA GLN A 73 -0.43 -14.58 -10.08
C GLN A 73 -0.14 -15.46 -11.30
N ILE A 74 0.28 -16.71 -11.09
CA ILE A 74 0.44 -17.68 -12.20
C ILE A 74 -0.91 -17.95 -12.85
N LEU A 75 -1.95 -18.21 -12.05
CA LEU A 75 -3.30 -18.44 -12.58
C LEU A 75 -3.83 -17.22 -13.34
N ALA A 76 -3.58 -16.01 -12.85
CA ALA A 76 -3.93 -14.77 -13.55
C ALA A 76 -3.23 -14.68 -14.92
N ALA A 77 -1.93 -14.98 -15.02
CA ALA A 77 -1.20 -15.03 -16.28
C ALA A 77 -1.74 -16.13 -17.23
N CYS A 78 -2.19 -17.25 -16.68
CA CYS A 78 -2.77 -18.38 -17.43
C CYS A 78 -4.27 -18.22 -17.73
N SER A 79 -4.88 -17.08 -17.40
CA SER A 79 -6.32 -16.84 -17.65
C SER A 79 -6.67 -17.10 -19.11
N SER A 80 -7.68 -17.94 -19.30
CA SER A 80 -8.17 -18.41 -20.61
C SER A 80 -9.66 -18.72 -20.54
N GLY A 81 -10.31 -18.78 -21.70
CA GLY A 81 -11.74 -19.07 -21.80
C GLY A 81 -12.18 -19.16 -23.26
N PRO A 82 -13.36 -19.75 -23.54
CA PRO A 82 -13.89 -19.91 -24.89
C PRO A 82 -14.23 -18.57 -25.56
N THR A 83 -14.48 -17.52 -24.77
CA THR A 83 -14.71 -16.16 -25.24
C THR A 83 -13.80 -15.17 -24.50
N PRO A 84 -13.50 -13.99 -25.10
CA PRO A 84 -12.77 -12.94 -24.39
C PRO A 84 -13.43 -12.53 -23.07
N GLN A 85 -14.77 -12.55 -22.99
CA GLN A 85 -15.48 -12.25 -21.74
C GLN A 85 -15.20 -13.27 -20.64
N VAL A 86 -15.19 -14.58 -20.96
CA VAL A 86 -14.86 -15.61 -19.97
C VAL A 86 -13.40 -15.48 -19.52
N LEU A 87 -12.48 -15.21 -20.44
CA LEU A 87 -11.08 -14.94 -20.12
C LEU A 87 -10.94 -13.78 -19.12
N VAL A 88 -11.61 -12.65 -19.38
CA VAL A 88 -11.56 -11.47 -18.50
C VAL A 88 -12.19 -11.78 -17.13
N ASN A 89 -13.29 -12.53 -17.09
CA ASN A 89 -13.91 -12.96 -15.83
C ASN A 89 -12.99 -13.86 -15.00
N CYS A 90 -12.28 -14.81 -15.63
CA CYS A 90 -11.28 -15.63 -14.95
C CYS A 90 -10.15 -14.76 -14.37
N LEU A 91 -9.65 -13.80 -15.15
CA LEU A 91 -8.61 -12.88 -14.69
C LEU A 91 -9.08 -12.04 -13.49
N ILE A 92 -10.30 -11.52 -13.52
CA ILE A 92 -10.92 -10.78 -12.40
C ILE A 92 -10.99 -11.66 -11.15
N ALA A 93 -11.44 -12.91 -11.29
CA ALA A 93 -11.54 -13.85 -10.18
C ALA A 93 -10.18 -14.18 -9.56
N PHE A 94 -9.16 -14.48 -10.38
CA PHE A 94 -7.82 -14.75 -9.87
C PHE A 94 -7.18 -13.53 -9.21
N ARG A 95 -7.45 -12.32 -9.71
CA ARG A 95 -6.99 -11.08 -9.06
C ARG A 95 -7.63 -10.86 -7.70
N PHE A 96 -8.90 -11.21 -7.53
CA PHE A 96 -9.54 -11.17 -6.21
C PHE A 96 -8.80 -12.07 -5.21
N PHE A 97 -8.53 -13.32 -5.58
CA PHE A 97 -7.83 -14.26 -4.70
C PHE A 97 -6.35 -13.89 -4.46
N ALA A 98 -5.64 -13.40 -5.48
CA ALA A 98 -4.30 -12.83 -5.31
C ALA A 98 -4.33 -11.66 -4.31
N GLY A 99 -5.39 -10.83 -4.38
CA GLY A 99 -5.65 -9.76 -3.44
C GLY A 99 -5.69 -10.22 -1.99
N ILE A 100 -6.29 -11.36 -1.67
CA ILE A 100 -6.32 -11.91 -0.32
C ILE A 100 -4.90 -12.15 0.22
N GLY A 101 -4.03 -12.74 -0.61
CA GLY A 101 -2.62 -12.94 -0.26
C GLY A 101 -1.88 -11.62 -0.03
N ILE A 102 -2.04 -10.66 -0.94
CA ILE A 102 -1.47 -9.31 -0.80
C ILE A 102 -1.91 -8.68 0.51
N GLY A 103 -3.20 -8.74 0.83
CA GLY A 103 -3.78 -8.14 2.03
C GLY A 103 -3.20 -8.66 3.33
N GLY A 104 -2.86 -9.95 3.41
CA GLY A 104 -2.30 -10.50 4.64
C GLY A 104 -0.82 -10.19 4.86
N GLU A 105 -0.06 -9.76 3.83
CA GLU A 105 1.32 -9.30 4.02
C GLU A 105 1.39 -8.01 4.84
N TYR A 106 0.35 -7.18 4.82
CA TYR A 106 0.30 -5.90 5.53
C TYR A 106 0.34 -6.07 7.06
N PRO A 107 -0.64 -6.74 7.70
CA PRO A 107 -0.63 -6.93 9.16
C PRO A 107 0.41 -7.96 9.65
N SER A 108 1.00 -8.76 8.76
CA SER A 108 2.04 -9.73 9.13
C SER A 108 3.45 -9.15 8.95
N GLY A 109 3.76 -8.67 7.74
CA GLY A 109 5.08 -8.20 7.34
C GLY A 109 5.40 -6.77 7.78
N SER A 110 4.48 -5.82 7.61
CA SER A 110 4.74 -4.44 8.04
C SER A 110 4.84 -4.34 9.56
N VAL A 111 4.00 -5.09 10.29
CA VAL A 111 4.09 -5.15 11.75
C VAL A 111 5.40 -5.78 12.21
N ALA A 112 5.83 -6.88 11.58
CA ALA A 112 7.14 -7.48 11.86
C ALA A 112 8.29 -6.52 11.55
N ALA A 113 8.21 -5.76 10.45
CA ALA A 113 9.22 -4.74 10.13
C ALA A 113 9.26 -3.62 11.18
N ALA A 114 8.10 -3.13 11.64
CA ALA A 114 8.04 -2.13 12.70
C ALA A 114 8.68 -2.63 13.99
N GLU A 115 8.32 -3.85 14.41
CA GLU A 115 8.89 -4.52 15.59
C GLU A 115 10.41 -4.70 15.46
N ALA A 116 10.90 -5.16 14.31
CA ALA A 116 12.34 -5.34 14.07
C ALA A 116 13.11 -4.01 14.08
N THR A 117 12.52 -2.92 13.55
CA THR A 117 13.17 -1.61 13.57
C THR A 117 13.27 -0.99 14.97
N GLU A 118 12.51 -1.50 15.95
CA GLU A 118 12.55 -1.01 17.33
C GLU A 118 13.54 -1.75 18.23
N ASN A 119 14.22 -2.79 17.72
CA ASN A 119 15.23 -3.51 18.47
C ASN A 119 16.39 -2.59 18.94
N SER A 120 17.04 -2.95 20.05
CA SER A 120 18.07 -2.16 20.71
C SER A 120 19.35 -1.98 19.91
N ASP A 121 19.62 -2.87 18.97
CA ASP A 121 20.75 -2.83 18.03
C ASP A 121 20.55 -1.81 16.88
N VAL A 122 19.31 -1.39 16.64
CA VAL A 122 18.99 -0.41 15.59
C VAL A 122 19.14 1.02 16.12
N LYS A 123 19.95 1.82 15.42
CA LYS A 123 20.12 3.25 15.76
C LYS A 123 18.78 3.99 15.67
N LYS A 124 18.40 4.67 16.75
CA LYS A 124 17.11 5.37 16.90
C LYS A 124 16.82 6.38 15.79
N GLN A 125 17.85 7.04 15.25
CA GLN A 125 17.73 8.00 14.14
C GLN A 125 17.55 7.34 12.75
N ARG A 126 17.37 6.02 12.68
CA ARG A 126 17.26 5.26 11.42
C ARG A 126 16.03 4.36 11.36
N GLN A 127 15.28 4.26 12.45
CA GLN A 127 14.21 3.28 12.58
C GLN A 127 13.09 3.55 11.56
N GLN A 128 12.80 4.82 11.29
CA GLN A 128 11.72 5.20 10.39
C GLN A 128 12.08 4.93 8.94
N ARG A 129 13.28 5.33 8.49
CA ARG A 129 13.69 4.99 7.11
C ARG A 129 13.81 3.50 6.87
N LEU A 130 14.27 2.71 7.84
CA LEU A 130 14.41 1.26 7.65
C LEU A 130 13.05 0.59 7.49
N PHE A 131 12.05 1.02 8.28
CA PHE A 131 10.68 0.59 8.09
C PHE A 131 10.17 0.97 6.69
N VAL A 132 10.36 2.23 6.28
CA VAL A 132 9.93 2.74 4.97
C VAL A 132 10.60 1.97 3.83
N TRP A 133 11.89 1.69 3.94
CA TRP A 133 12.64 0.93 2.93
C TRP A 133 12.14 -0.50 2.80
N ALA A 134 11.86 -1.17 3.91
CA ALA A 134 11.32 -2.53 3.91
C ALA A 134 9.87 -2.59 3.40
N THR A 135 9.14 -1.47 3.46
CA THR A 135 7.71 -1.40 3.13
C THR A 135 7.43 -0.57 1.88
N ASN A 136 7.16 0.72 2.03
CA ASN A 136 6.70 1.60 0.95
C ASN A 136 7.71 1.70 -0.19
N THR A 137 9.00 1.79 0.10
CA THR A 137 10.02 1.88 -0.96
C THR A 137 10.03 0.63 -1.85
N MET A 138 9.93 -0.57 -1.28
CA MET A 138 9.83 -1.79 -2.11
C MET A 138 8.56 -1.81 -2.98
N LEU A 139 7.45 -1.26 -2.47
CA LEU A 139 6.18 -1.17 -3.18
C LEU A 139 6.29 -0.22 -4.38
N ASP A 140 6.89 0.96 -4.20
CA ASP A 140 7.05 1.97 -5.26
C ASP A 140 8.07 1.58 -6.32
N PHE A 141 9.17 0.93 -5.92
CA PHE A 141 10.10 0.34 -6.89
C PHE A 141 9.37 -0.70 -7.76
N ALA A 142 8.49 -1.51 -7.15
CA ALA A 142 7.72 -2.49 -7.89
C ALA A 142 6.69 -1.85 -8.82
N PHE A 143 6.12 -0.68 -8.47
CA PHE A 143 5.26 0.09 -9.37
C PHE A 143 5.99 0.49 -10.65
N ALA A 144 7.16 1.12 -10.51
CA ALA A 144 7.98 1.51 -11.65
C ALA A 144 8.42 0.31 -12.49
N ILE A 145 8.87 -0.77 -11.83
CA ILE A 145 9.34 -1.99 -12.50
C ILE A 145 8.20 -2.69 -13.26
N ALA A 146 6.97 -2.72 -12.74
CA ALA A 146 5.85 -3.34 -13.43
C ALA A 146 5.54 -2.65 -14.78
N TRP A 147 5.56 -1.32 -14.81
CA TRP A 147 5.39 -0.56 -16.05
C TRP A 147 6.60 -0.69 -16.99
N PHE A 148 7.82 -0.71 -16.43
CA PHE A 148 9.03 -0.91 -17.21
C PHE A 148 9.05 -2.30 -17.89
N VAL A 149 8.70 -3.35 -17.15
CA VAL A 149 8.56 -4.71 -17.71
C VAL A 149 7.52 -4.75 -18.82
N ALA A 150 6.39 -4.05 -18.66
CA ALA A 150 5.38 -3.97 -19.72
C ALA A 150 5.95 -3.35 -21.02
N LEU A 151 6.73 -2.29 -20.89
CA LEU A 151 7.38 -1.63 -22.03
C LEU A 151 8.44 -2.51 -22.69
N VAL A 152 9.29 -3.18 -21.89
CA VAL A 152 10.31 -4.10 -22.38
C VAL A 152 9.69 -5.28 -23.12
N LEU A 153 8.64 -5.89 -22.56
CA LEU A 153 7.94 -7.00 -23.22
C LEU A 153 7.26 -6.53 -24.51
N LEU A 154 6.72 -5.31 -24.55
CA LEU A 154 6.18 -4.74 -25.79
C LEU A 154 7.28 -4.53 -26.85
N TRP A 155 8.49 -4.10 -26.47
CA TRP A 155 9.63 -4.00 -27.41
C TRP A 155 10.08 -5.36 -27.94
N ILE A 156 10.07 -6.40 -27.10
CA ILE A 156 10.50 -7.75 -27.48
C ILE A 156 9.48 -8.41 -28.42
N PHE A 157 8.20 -8.39 -28.05
CA PHE A 157 7.15 -9.14 -28.76
C PHE A 157 6.44 -8.31 -29.83
N GLY A 158 6.51 -6.98 -29.77
CA GLY A 158 5.88 -6.07 -30.72
C GLY A 158 4.34 -6.08 -30.66
N MET A 159 3.74 -5.26 -31.53
CA MET A 159 2.28 -5.06 -31.61
C MET A 159 1.51 -6.30 -32.11
N HIS A 160 2.20 -7.26 -32.75
CA HIS A 160 1.56 -8.46 -33.29
C HIS A 160 1.34 -9.56 -32.24
N HIS A 161 2.04 -9.50 -31.10
CA HIS A 161 2.01 -10.54 -30.07
C HIS A 161 1.58 -10.01 -28.69
N LEU A 162 0.65 -9.06 -28.66
CA LEU A 162 0.15 -8.45 -27.41
C LEU A 162 -0.40 -9.45 -26.38
N ARG A 163 -0.90 -10.61 -26.82
CA ARG A 163 -1.33 -11.69 -25.90
C ARG A 163 -0.18 -12.26 -25.08
N ALA A 164 1.02 -12.33 -25.65
CA ALA A 164 2.24 -12.75 -24.97
C ALA A 164 2.72 -11.66 -24.01
N VAL A 165 2.65 -10.39 -24.44
CA VAL A 165 3.04 -9.22 -23.62
C VAL A 165 2.28 -9.20 -22.30
N TRP A 166 0.95 -9.15 -22.31
CA TRP A 166 0.20 -8.98 -21.05
C TRP A 166 0.30 -10.19 -20.13
N ARG A 167 0.41 -11.41 -20.68
CA ARG A 167 0.65 -12.62 -19.88
C ARG A 167 2.03 -12.62 -19.25
N GLY A 168 3.05 -12.22 -20.02
CA GLY A 168 4.41 -12.07 -19.54
C GLY A 168 4.52 -11.08 -18.40
N ILE A 169 3.80 -9.95 -18.47
CA ILE A 169 3.75 -8.95 -17.39
C ILE A 169 3.29 -9.63 -16.09
N LEU A 170 2.16 -10.35 -16.12
CA LEU A 170 1.61 -11.01 -14.94
C LEU A 170 2.51 -12.16 -14.45
N LEU A 171 3.06 -12.96 -15.37
CA LEU A 171 3.88 -14.13 -15.03
C LEU A 171 5.20 -13.74 -14.36
N ILE A 172 5.86 -12.67 -14.84
CA ILE A 172 7.08 -12.14 -14.19
C ILE A 172 6.77 -11.68 -12.76
N GLY A 173 5.55 -11.21 -12.51
CA GLY A 173 5.08 -10.85 -11.17
C GLY A 173 5.00 -12.01 -10.18
N ALA A 174 5.04 -13.26 -10.64
CA ALA A 174 5.10 -14.43 -9.77
C ALA A 174 6.54 -14.77 -9.31
N ILE A 175 7.58 -14.18 -9.91
CA ILE A 175 8.97 -14.48 -9.56
C ILE A 175 9.33 -13.95 -8.15
N PRO A 176 9.07 -12.68 -7.78
CA PRO A 176 9.38 -12.19 -6.45
C PRO A 176 8.74 -12.99 -5.30
N PRO A 177 7.42 -13.33 -5.32
CA PRO A 177 6.84 -14.13 -4.24
C PRO A 177 7.41 -15.55 -4.19
N LEU A 178 7.84 -16.16 -5.31
CA LEU A 178 8.53 -17.45 -5.27
C LEU A 178 9.85 -17.39 -4.48
N VAL A 179 10.68 -16.38 -4.76
CA VAL A 179 11.94 -16.17 -4.05
C VAL A 179 11.70 -15.92 -2.56
N LEU A 180 10.69 -15.10 -2.24
CA LEU A 180 10.31 -14.81 -0.86
C LEU A 180 9.75 -16.04 -0.13
N LEU A 181 9.04 -16.93 -0.82
CA LEU A 181 8.50 -18.15 -0.21
C LEU A 181 9.62 -19.03 0.32
N ILE A 182 10.69 -19.19 -0.46
CA ILE A 182 11.89 -19.94 -0.04
C ILE A 182 12.56 -19.25 1.15
N ALA A 183 12.76 -17.94 1.07
CA ALA A 183 13.40 -17.18 2.15
C ALA A 183 12.60 -17.25 3.48
N ARG A 184 11.26 -17.21 3.40
CA ARG A 184 10.37 -17.24 4.57
C ARG A 184 10.38 -18.58 5.31
N LEU A 185 10.81 -19.67 4.68
CA LEU A 185 10.97 -20.96 5.37
C LEU A 185 12.02 -20.89 6.50
N PHE A 186 13.04 -20.05 6.33
CA PHE A 186 14.19 -19.92 7.22
C PHE A 186 14.10 -18.75 8.22
N MET A 187 12.97 -18.04 8.27
CA MET A 187 12.80 -16.87 9.14
C MET A 187 12.29 -17.27 10.53
N ASP A 188 12.71 -16.54 11.57
CA ASP A 188 12.23 -16.71 12.95
C ASP A 188 11.12 -15.70 13.32
N GLU A 189 10.39 -15.99 14.39
CA GLU A 189 9.36 -15.07 14.93
C GLU A 189 10.01 -13.88 15.66
N PRO A 190 9.51 -12.63 15.46
CA PRO A 190 10.07 -11.44 16.12
C PRO A 190 10.05 -11.51 17.65
N GLU A 191 11.09 -11.01 18.33
CA GLU A 191 11.17 -11.01 19.79
C GLU A 191 10.05 -10.21 20.46
N ALA A 192 9.67 -9.05 19.89
CA ALA A 192 8.59 -8.23 20.42
C ALA A 192 7.25 -8.99 20.44
N TYR A 193 7.02 -9.83 19.43
CA TYR A 193 5.86 -10.73 19.44
C TYR A 193 5.94 -11.71 20.61
N LYS A 194 7.05 -12.42 20.77
CA LYS A 194 7.22 -13.39 21.88
C LYS A 194 6.99 -12.73 23.25
N LYS A 195 7.46 -11.50 23.45
CA LYS A 195 7.35 -10.75 24.72
C LYS A 195 5.93 -10.25 25.05
N ASN A 196 5.20 -9.74 24.05
CA ASN A 196 3.93 -9.02 24.28
C ASN A 196 2.71 -9.68 23.63
N SER A 197 2.86 -10.90 23.10
CA SER A 197 1.77 -11.63 22.47
C SER A 197 0.65 -11.99 23.44
N MET A 198 -0.58 -11.77 23.01
CA MET A 198 -1.78 -12.30 23.66
C MET A 198 -2.27 -13.58 22.97
N ARG A 199 -1.38 -14.39 22.39
CA ARG A 199 -1.73 -15.64 21.70
C ARG A 199 -2.60 -16.56 22.56
N HIS A 200 -2.16 -16.79 23.80
CA HIS A 200 -2.79 -17.73 24.75
C HIS A 200 -3.83 -17.12 25.69
N THR A 201 -4.08 -15.81 25.60
CA THR A 201 -5.05 -15.11 26.46
C THR A 201 -6.10 -14.35 25.63
N ARG A 202 -7.18 -13.89 26.25
CA ARG A 202 -8.30 -13.24 25.55
C ARG A 202 -8.03 -11.74 25.38
N ILE A 203 -7.92 -11.27 24.14
CA ILE A 203 -7.76 -9.84 23.87
C ILE A 203 -8.99 -9.06 24.39
N PRO A 204 -8.83 -8.09 25.31
CA PRO A 204 -9.94 -7.31 25.84
C PRO A 204 -10.36 -6.20 24.86
N TYR A 205 -11.07 -6.58 23.80
CA TYR A 205 -11.46 -5.69 22.70
C TYR A 205 -12.16 -4.40 23.14
N TRP A 206 -13.02 -4.46 24.16
CA TRP A 206 -13.72 -3.27 24.65
C TRP A 206 -12.76 -2.22 25.24
N LEU A 207 -11.80 -2.67 26.07
CA LEU A 207 -10.78 -1.80 26.65
C LEU A 207 -9.84 -1.24 25.57
N LEU A 208 -9.48 -2.08 24.60
CA LEU A 208 -8.67 -1.68 23.46
C LEU A 208 -9.35 -0.58 22.63
N ILE A 209 -10.60 -0.80 22.21
CA ILE A 209 -11.36 0.17 21.41
C ILE A 209 -11.56 1.46 22.21
N LYS A 210 -12.00 1.37 23.47
CA LYS A 210 -12.23 2.54 24.33
C LYS A 210 -11.01 3.46 24.42
N ARG A 211 -9.81 2.88 24.45
CA ARG A 211 -8.55 3.65 24.53
C ARG A 211 -8.05 4.17 23.19
N TYR A 212 -8.16 3.39 22.11
CA TYR A 212 -7.45 3.66 20.85
C TYR A 212 -8.35 4.09 19.67
N TRP A 213 -9.67 4.11 19.82
CA TRP A 213 -10.59 4.34 18.68
C TRP A 213 -10.34 5.66 17.94
N VAL A 214 -9.96 6.74 18.63
CA VAL A 214 -9.68 8.05 17.99
C VAL A 214 -8.49 7.94 17.06
N ARG A 215 -7.39 7.32 17.53
CA ARG A 215 -6.16 7.14 16.75
C ARG A 215 -6.41 6.21 15.56
N LEU A 216 -7.13 5.10 15.81
CA LEU A 216 -7.52 4.16 14.77
C LEU A 216 -8.37 4.84 13.70
N LEU A 217 -9.40 5.60 14.08
CA LEU A 217 -10.29 6.30 13.16
C LEU A 217 -9.53 7.36 12.35
N ALA A 218 -8.69 8.16 13.01
CA ALA A 218 -7.92 9.21 12.34
C ALA A 218 -6.97 8.63 11.28
N VAL A 219 -6.18 7.60 11.61
CA VAL A 219 -5.29 6.96 10.64
C VAL A 219 -6.08 6.24 9.56
N SER A 220 -7.22 5.62 9.89
CA SER A 220 -8.07 4.93 8.90
C SER A 220 -8.63 5.91 7.86
N ILE A 221 -9.12 7.08 8.28
CA ILE A 221 -9.67 8.10 7.38
C ILE A 221 -8.57 8.68 6.50
N THR A 222 -7.41 9.02 7.05
CA THR A 222 -6.31 9.57 6.25
C THR A 222 -5.74 8.54 5.28
N TRP A 223 -5.72 7.26 5.66
CA TRP A 223 -5.35 6.17 4.75
C TRP A 223 -6.37 6.00 3.63
N PHE A 224 -7.68 6.00 3.94
CA PHE A 224 -8.73 5.96 2.94
C PHE A 224 -8.57 7.08 1.91
N ILE A 225 -8.36 8.31 2.39
CA ILE A 225 -8.20 9.49 1.53
C ILE A 225 -6.99 9.33 0.62
N TYR A 226 -5.84 8.95 1.17
CA TYR A 226 -4.63 8.79 0.39
C TYR A 226 -4.76 7.66 -0.63
N ASP A 227 -5.32 6.50 -0.27
CA ASP A 227 -5.52 5.39 -1.18
C ASP A 227 -6.52 5.73 -2.30
N TRP A 228 -7.56 6.53 -2.01
CA TRP A 228 -8.49 7.05 -3.01
C TRP A 228 -7.80 7.94 -4.04
N ILE A 229 -6.74 8.66 -3.65
CA ILE A 229 -5.90 9.46 -4.54
C ILE A 229 -4.93 8.52 -5.27
N THR A 230 -3.97 7.95 -4.55
CA THR A 230 -2.74 7.42 -5.13
C THR A 230 -2.95 6.24 -6.07
N TYR A 231 -3.83 5.30 -5.75
CA TYR A 231 -4.05 4.11 -6.58
C TYR A 231 -4.63 4.41 -7.96
N PRO A 232 -5.77 5.12 -8.09
CA PRO A 232 -6.28 5.44 -9.42
C PRO A 232 -5.33 6.31 -10.23
N PHE A 233 -4.66 7.29 -9.61
CA PHE A 233 -3.66 8.10 -10.33
C PHE A 233 -2.49 7.22 -10.82
N GLY A 234 -1.98 6.28 -10.02
CA GLY A 234 -0.90 5.38 -10.49
C GLY A 234 -1.35 4.39 -11.58
N ILE A 235 -2.50 3.74 -11.38
CA ILE A 235 -3.02 2.69 -12.27
C ILE A 235 -3.45 3.26 -13.62
N TYR A 236 -4.13 4.40 -13.62
CA TYR A 236 -4.59 5.07 -14.84
C TYR A 236 -3.59 6.11 -15.38
N ALA A 237 -2.33 6.10 -14.92
CA ALA A 237 -1.32 7.07 -15.34
C ALA A 237 -1.22 7.19 -16.87
N GLY A 238 -1.17 6.06 -17.59
CA GLY A 238 -1.17 6.04 -19.05
C GLY A 238 -2.42 6.69 -19.66
N THR A 239 -3.62 6.33 -19.16
CA THR A 239 -4.90 6.89 -19.60
C THR A 239 -4.99 8.40 -19.34
N ILE A 240 -4.47 8.87 -18.21
CA ILE A 240 -4.46 10.29 -17.84
C ILE A 240 -3.51 11.06 -18.77
N THR A 241 -2.34 10.50 -19.07
CA THR A 241 -1.40 11.12 -20.02
C THR A 241 -1.93 11.09 -21.45
N ASP A 242 -2.64 10.03 -21.85
CA ASP A 242 -3.27 9.90 -23.16
C ASP A 242 -4.32 11.00 -23.43
N ALA A 243 -4.98 11.51 -22.39
CA ALA A 243 -5.93 12.62 -22.53
C ALA A 243 -5.29 13.93 -23.02
N VAL A 244 -3.95 14.03 -22.93
CA VAL A 244 -3.16 15.20 -23.34
C VAL A 244 -2.51 15.00 -24.72
N ILE A 245 -2.38 13.74 -25.18
CA ILE A 245 -1.69 13.39 -26.43
C ILE A 245 -2.72 13.12 -27.53
N PRO A 246 -2.63 13.77 -28.70
CA PRO A 246 -3.43 13.37 -29.85
C PRO A 246 -3.05 11.97 -30.35
N ASN A 247 -4.00 11.03 -30.36
CA ASN A 247 -3.84 9.66 -30.89
C ASN A 247 -2.58 8.92 -30.40
N PRO A 248 -2.45 8.67 -29.09
CA PRO A 248 -1.25 8.05 -28.52
C PRO A 248 -1.11 6.60 -29.01
N THR A 249 0.14 6.24 -29.34
CA THR A 249 0.50 4.84 -29.57
C THR A 249 0.63 4.08 -28.25
N LEU A 250 0.45 2.76 -28.26
CA LEU A 250 0.63 1.94 -27.04
C LEU A 250 2.02 2.11 -26.42
N TYR A 251 3.07 2.29 -27.24
CA TYR A 251 4.43 2.58 -26.76
C TYR A 251 4.49 3.89 -25.97
N GLN A 252 3.79 4.93 -26.43
CA GLN A 252 3.71 6.22 -25.71
C GLN A 252 2.90 6.06 -24.42
N THR A 253 1.75 5.40 -24.47
CA THR A 253 0.91 5.17 -23.27
C THR A 253 1.69 4.42 -22.18
N LEU A 254 2.40 3.34 -22.55
CA LEU A 254 3.22 2.58 -21.59
C LEU A 254 4.47 3.35 -21.16
N GLY A 255 5.11 4.09 -22.08
CA GLY A 255 6.29 4.91 -21.78
C GLY A 255 6.00 6.03 -20.78
N TRP A 256 4.91 6.78 -20.99
CA TRP A 256 4.48 7.83 -20.06
C TRP A 256 4.02 7.24 -18.73
N GLY A 257 3.25 6.15 -18.74
CA GLY A 257 2.88 5.46 -17.52
C GLY A 257 4.10 4.97 -16.72
N CYS A 258 5.13 4.46 -17.39
CA CYS A 258 6.40 4.08 -16.78
C CYS A 258 7.12 5.29 -16.15
N LEU A 259 7.23 6.40 -16.88
CA LEU A 259 7.85 7.61 -16.36
C LEU A 259 7.11 8.13 -15.13
N ILE A 260 5.79 8.23 -15.18
CA ILE A 260 4.96 8.71 -14.07
C ILE A 260 5.11 7.79 -12.84
N ASN A 261 5.11 6.47 -13.03
CA ASN A 261 5.30 5.54 -11.92
C ASN A 261 6.75 5.56 -11.38
N ALA A 262 7.75 5.95 -12.18
CA ALA A 262 9.11 6.12 -11.70
C ALA A 262 9.27 7.31 -10.72
N PHE A 263 8.38 8.30 -10.76
CA PHE A 263 8.39 9.42 -9.81
C PHE A 263 8.02 9.02 -8.37
N TYR A 264 7.39 7.87 -8.14
CA TYR A 264 7.14 7.37 -6.79
C TYR A 264 8.47 7.15 -6.03
N ILE A 265 9.49 6.61 -6.72
CA ILE A 265 10.80 6.27 -6.16
C ILE A 265 11.50 7.45 -5.46
N PRO A 266 11.76 8.60 -6.10
CA PRO A 266 12.39 9.72 -5.41
C PRO A 266 11.53 10.23 -4.25
N GLY A 267 10.20 10.21 -4.38
CA GLY A 267 9.27 10.54 -3.31
C GLY A 267 9.47 9.69 -2.06
N THR A 268 9.42 8.36 -2.20
CA THR A 268 9.62 7.44 -1.06
C THR A 268 11.04 7.52 -0.51
N VAL A 269 12.07 7.52 -1.36
CA VAL A 269 13.47 7.49 -0.91
C VAL A 269 13.80 8.77 -0.16
N VAL A 270 13.54 9.95 -0.73
CA VAL A 270 13.79 11.22 -0.03
C VAL A 270 12.91 11.33 1.20
N GLY A 271 11.62 10.96 1.10
CA GLY A 271 10.71 11.01 2.23
C GLY A 271 11.09 10.10 3.40
N SER A 272 11.80 9.00 3.14
CA SER A 272 12.31 8.13 4.20
C SER A 272 13.30 8.85 5.11
N PHE A 273 14.17 9.70 4.54
CA PHE A 273 15.09 10.54 5.30
C PHE A 273 14.36 11.69 6.01
N VAL A 274 13.37 12.30 5.35
CA VAL A 274 12.54 13.34 5.97
C VAL A 274 11.80 12.79 7.19
N ALA A 275 11.28 11.56 7.12
CA ALA A 275 10.63 10.90 8.26
C ALA A 275 11.57 10.69 9.46
N ASP A 276 12.86 10.38 9.22
CA ASP A 276 13.87 10.33 10.28
C ASP A 276 14.19 11.74 10.84
N TRP A 277 14.21 12.78 10.00
CA TRP A 277 14.65 14.13 10.40
C TRP A 277 13.61 14.92 11.18
N ILE A 278 12.37 14.96 10.69
CA ILE A 278 11.30 15.77 11.30
C ILE A 278 10.22 14.94 11.98
N GLY A 279 10.32 13.61 11.89
CA GLY A 279 9.35 12.67 12.45
C GLY A 279 8.20 12.34 11.50
N PRO A 280 7.57 11.15 11.63
CA PRO A 280 6.58 10.66 10.67
C PRO A 280 5.33 11.53 10.55
N LYS A 281 4.84 12.10 11.66
CA LYS A 281 3.66 12.98 11.66
C LYS A 281 3.89 14.23 10.80
N TYR A 282 5.03 14.90 10.99
CA TYR A 282 5.33 16.13 10.28
C TYR A 282 5.72 15.84 8.83
N ALA A 283 6.45 14.77 8.56
CA ALA A 283 6.73 14.31 7.19
C ALA A 283 5.42 14.04 6.41
N MET A 284 4.44 13.38 7.04
CA MET A 284 3.12 13.16 6.46
C MET A 284 2.41 14.47 6.10
N ILE A 285 2.35 15.43 7.03
CA ILE A 285 1.71 16.74 6.80
C ILE A 285 2.42 17.50 5.68
N THR A 286 3.75 17.56 5.71
CA THR A 286 4.55 18.25 4.69
C THR A 286 4.29 17.67 3.30
N GLY A 287 4.32 16.34 3.15
CA GLY A 287 4.03 15.71 1.87
C GLY A 287 2.60 15.94 1.39
N LEU A 288 1.59 15.87 2.27
CA LEU A 288 0.19 16.16 1.93
C LEU A 288 -0.01 17.60 1.42
N LEU A 289 0.60 18.59 2.09
CA LEU A 289 0.51 19.99 1.69
C LEU A 289 1.24 20.24 0.37
N LEU A 290 2.42 19.67 0.18
CA LEU A 290 3.15 19.78 -1.09
C LEU A 290 2.38 19.08 -2.23
N GLN A 291 1.85 17.89 -1.99
CA GLN A 291 0.98 17.20 -2.94
C GLN A 291 -0.23 18.07 -3.33
N ALA A 292 -0.89 18.70 -2.37
CA ALA A 292 -2.00 19.62 -2.65
C ALA A 292 -1.57 20.84 -3.47
N ILE A 293 -0.44 21.47 -3.13
CA ILE A 293 0.10 22.62 -3.87
C ILE A 293 0.37 22.25 -5.33
N PHE A 294 1.06 21.12 -5.57
CA PHE A 294 1.37 20.68 -6.93
C PHE A 294 0.12 20.24 -7.68
N GLY A 295 -0.85 19.61 -7.03
CA GLY A 295 -2.10 19.20 -7.69
C GLY A 295 -3.00 20.38 -8.04
N PHE A 296 -3.12 21.40 -7.18
CA PHE A 296 -3.80 22.65 -7.50
C PHE A 296 -3.09 23.44 -8.61
N ALA A 297 -1.76 23.51 -8.56
CA ALA A 297 -0.95 24.15 -9.60
C ALA A 297 -1.08 23.44 -10.95
N LEU A 298 -1.03 22.10 -10.96
CA LEU A 298 -1.21 21.27 -12.16
C LEU A 298 -2.57 21.53 -12.81
N SER A 299 -3.64 21.55 -12.02
CA SER A 299 -4.98 21.82 -12.54
C SER A 299 -5.16 23.26 -12.99
N GLY A 300 -4.71 24.24 -12.20
CA GLY A 300 -4.82 25.66 -12.51
C GLY A 300 -4.04 26.06 -13.76
N ALA A 301 -2.84 25.48 -13.95
CA ALA A 301 -1.99 25.73 -15.11
C ALA A 301 -2.20 24.73 -16.26
N TYR A 302 -3.24 23.87 -16.20
CA TYR A 302 -3.43 22.76 -17.14
C TYR A 302 -3.35 23.20 -18.61
N ASN A 303 -4.12 24.23 -19.00
CA ASN A 303 -4.14 24.71 -20.39
C ASN A 303 -2.76 25.19 -20.86
N THR A 304 -1.96 25.79 -19.98
CA THR A 304 -0.60 26.24 -20.28
C THR A 304 0.37 25.07 -20.38
N LEU A 305 0.23 24.07 -19.50
CA LEU A 305 1.07 22.88 -19.47
C LEU A 305 0.78 21.94 -20.64
N THR A 306 -0.44 21.94 -21.17
CA THR A 306 -0.82 21.10 -22.31
C THR A 306 -0.84 21.84 -23.65
N ALA A 307 -0.68 23.17 -23.64
CA ALA A 307 -0.62 23.98 -24.86
C ALA A 307 0.50 23.50 -25.79
N ASN A 308 0.22 23.51 -27.10
CA ASN A 308 1.20 23.22 -28.16
C ASN A 308 1.90 21.86 -28.02
N GLY A 309 1.24 20.86 -27.42
CA GLY A 309 1.78 19.49 -27.29
C GLY A 309 2.89 19.32 -26.25
N LYS A 310 3.06 20.27 -25.33
CA LYS A 310 4.11 20.27 -24.28
C LYS A 310 3.82 19.32 -23.11
N ILE A 311 3.60 18.04 -23.38
CA ILE A 311 3.28 17.04 -22.34
C ILE A 311 4.33 16.92 -21.22
N ALA A 312 5.61 17.20 -21.49
CA ALA A 312 6.68 17.05 -20.51
C ALA A 312 6.44 17.88 -19.24
N GLY A 313 5.92 19.12 -19.37
CA GLY A 313 5.61 19.96 -18.21
C GLY A 313 4.47 19.39 -17.36
N PHE A 314 3.41 18.91 -18.02
CA PHE A 314 2.31 18.20 -17.35
C PHE A 314 2.81 16.93 -16.64
N ALA A 315 3.63 16.12 -17.33
CA ALA A 315 4.15 14.87 -16.79
C ALA A 315 5.06 15.08 -15.57
N VAL A 316 5.92 16.10 -15.58
CA VAL A 316 6.77 16.45 -14.43
C VAL A 316 5.93 16.91 -13.25
N MET A 317 4.96 17.81 -13.47
CA MET A 317 4.08 18.30 -12.40
C MET A 317 3.22 17.17 -11.81
N TYR A 318 2.75 16.26 -12.65
CA TYR A 318 2.03 15.07 -12.22
C TYR A 318 2.92 14.09 -11.45
N GLY A 319 4.14 13.86 -11.94
CA GLY A 319 5.15 13.07 -11.23
C GLY A 319 5.47 13.65 -9.85
N LEU A 320 5.62 14.97 -9.74
CA LEU A 320 5.84 15.65 -8.45
C LEU A 320 4.63 15.53 -7.51
N PHE A 321 3.40 15.66 -8.04
CA PHE A 321 2.19 15.40 -7.28
C PHE A 321 2.20 13.99 -6.64
N LEU A 322 2.61 12.96 -7.38
CA LEU A 322 2.74 11.61 -6.84
C LEU A 322 3.93 11.47 -5.89
N SER A 323 5.08 12.06 -6.24
CA SER A 323 6.31 12.02 -5.42
C SER A 323 6.07 12.59 -4.02
N PHE A 324 5.36 13.71 -3.90
CA PHE A 324 5.03 14.31 -2.60
C PHE A 324 3.97 13.52 -1.83
N GLY A 325 3.09 12.81 -2.55
CA GLY A 325 2.22 11.79 -1.96
C GLY A 325 3.02 10.66 -1.30
N GLU A 326 4.09 10.19 -1.93
CA GLU A 326 4.96 9.15 -1.33
C GLU A 326 5.83 9.69 -0.21
N LEU A 327 6.35 10.91 -0.36
CA LEU A 327 7.16 11.56 0.67
C LEU A 327 6.39 11.67 1.99
N GLY A 328 5.11 12.05 1.92
CA GLY A 328 4.25 12.16 3.08
C GLY A 328 3.47 10.88 3.35
N PRO A 329 2.20 10.81 2.94
CA PRO A 329 1.30 9.74 3.37
C PRO A 329 1.76 8.33 2.95
N GLY A 330 2.37 8.13 1.79
CA GLY A 330 2.85 6.81 1.37
C GLY A 330 3.82 6.17 2.35
N ASN A 331 4.90 6.88 2.68
CA ASN A 331 5.88 6.42 3.64
C ASN A 331 5.33 6.34 5.07
N ASN A 332 4.47 7.27 5.46
CA ASN A 332 4.17 7.51 6.87
C ASN A 332 2.87 6.85 7.35
N LEU A 333 1.90 6.50 6.48
CA LEU A 333 0.65 5.89 6.92
C LEU A 333 0.85 4.51 7.53
N GLY A 334 1.59 3.62 6.85
CA GLY A 334 1.91 2.30 7.40
C GLY A 334 2.79 2.41 8.66
N LEU A 335 3.67 3.40 8.71
CA LEU A 335 4.52 3.64 9.87
C LEU A 335 3.69 4.09 11.07
N LEU A 336 2.85 5.11 10.90
CA LEU A 336 1.94 5.59 11.93
C LEU A 336 0.92 4.51 12.33
N ALA A 337 0.44 3.70 11.38
CA ALA A 337 -0.48 2.61 11.68
C ALA A 337 0.16 1.53 12.56
N SER A 338 1.42 1.19 12.31
CA SER A 338 2.13 0.18 13.09
C SER A 338 2.62 0.70 14.44
N LYS A 339 3.01 1.97 14.53
CA LYS A 339 3.64 2.52 15.74
C LYS A 339 2.74 3.37 16.62
N ALA A 340 1.70 4.02 16.08
CA ALA A 340 0.91 5.01 16.82
C ALA A 340 -0.51 4.55 17.23
N ILE A 341 -1.09 3.55 16.55
CA ILE A 341 -2.50 3.17 16.76
C ILE A 341 -2.70 2.37 18.05
N GLY A 342 -1.74 1.53 18.47
CA GLY A 342 -1.91 0.74 19.68
C GLY A 342 -0.77 -0.23 20.00
N PRO A 343 -0.97 -1.06 21.04
CA PRO A 343 0.05 -1.91 21.63
C PRO A 343 0.36 -3.13 20.78
N THR A 344 1.53 -3.73 21.01
CA THR A 344 2.03 -4.94 20.33
C THR A 344 1.03 -6.10 20.37
N ALA A 345 0.31 -6.23 21.49
CA ALA A 345 -0.67 -7.30 21.73
C ALA A 345 -1.82 -7.38 20.71
N ALA A 346 -2.19 -6.26 20.08
CA ALA A 346 -3.28 -6.17 19.11
C ALA A 346 -2.89 -5.37 17.86
N ARG A 347 -1.58 -5.17 17.64
CA ARG A 347 -1.05 -4.34 16.56
C ARG A 347 -1.42 -4.90 15.19
N GLY A 348 -1.36 -6.22 15.01
CA GLY A 348 -1.76 -6.88 13.77
C GLY A 348 -3.21 -6.58 13.40
N GLN A 349 -4.13 -6.72 14.36
CA GLN A 349 -5.55 -6.42 14.15
C GLN A 349 -5.82 -4.93 13.92
N LEU A 350 -5.25 -4.03 14.73
CA LEU A 350 -5.45 -2.59 14.59
C LEU A 350 -4.89 -2.07 13.26
N TYR A 351 -3.69 -2.51 12.89
CA TYR A 351 -3.09 -2.23 11.59
C TYR A 351 -3.96 -2.77 10.46
N GLY A 352 -4.41 -4.03 10.57
CA GLY A 352 -5.27 -4.68 9.58
C GLY A 352 -6.57 -3.91 9.33
N ILE A 353 -7.23 -3.41 10.39
CA ILE A 353 -8.44 -2.59 10.27
C ILE A 353 -8.14 -1.26 9.57
N ALA A 354 -7.09 -0.55 9.98
CA ALA A 354 -6.74 0.74 9.37
C ALA A 354 -6.37 0.58 7.89
N ALA A 355 -5.59 -0.46 7.57
CA ALA A 355 -5.18 -0.78 6.22
C ALA A 355 -6.38 -1.22 5.35
N ALA A 356 -7.33 -1.97 5.91
CA ALA A 356 -8.58 -2.37 5.25
C ALA A 356 -9.42 -1.15 4.86
N ILE A 357 -9.59 -0.19 5.78
CA ILE A 357 -10.31 1.05 5.47
C ILE A 357 -9.56 1.85 4.39
N GLY A 358 -8.22 1.90 4.45
CA GLY A 358 -7.39 2.41 3.36
C GLY A 358 -7.75 1.79 2.01
N LYS A 359 -7.78 0.46 1.93
CA LYS A 359 -8.06 -0.28 0.69
C LYS A 359 -9.50 -0.17 0.21
N VAL A 360 -10.47 0.14 1.08
CA VAL A 360 -11.80 0.58 0.64
C VAL A 360 -11.68 1.88 -0.17
N GLY A 361 -10.84 2.81 0.25
CA GLY A 361 -10.50 4.03 -0.51
C GLY A 361 -9.92 3.71 -1.88
N ALA A 362 -8.94 2.79 -1.95
CA ALA A 362 -8.34 2.35 -3.20
C ALA A 362 -9.36 1.70 -4.15
N PHE A 363 -10.23 0.82 -3.62
CA PHE A 363 -11.30 0.18 -4.38
C PHE A 363 -12.27 1.22 -4.95
N ILE A 364 -12.81 2.09 -4.09
CA ILE A 364 -13.78 3.11 -4.50
C ILE A 364 -13.16 4.06 -5.50
N GLY A 365 -11.97 4.60 -5.21
CA GLY A 365 -11.25 5.52 -6.10
C GLY A 365 -11.02 4.89 -7.47
N THR A 366 -10.44 3.69 -7.53
CA THR A 366 -10.11 2.99 -8.78
C THR A 366 -11.35 2.59 -9.59
N TYR A 367 -12.41 2.14 -8.91
CA TYR A 367 -13.65 1.75 -9.58
C TYR A 367 -14.40 2.96 -10.15
N THR A 368 -14.53 4.03 -9.34
CA THR A 368 -15.30 5.23 -9.69
C THR A 368 -14.57 6.20 -10.60
N PHE A 369 -13.23 6.12 -10.72
CA PHE A 369 -12.42 7.05 -11.50
C PHE A 369 -12.95 7.30 -12.92
N PRO A 370 -13.21 6.27 -13.77
CA PRO A 370 -13.73 6.51 -15.12
C PRO A 370 -15.15 7.08 -15.13
N TYR A 371 -15.95 6.81 -14.08
CA TYR A 371 -17.32 7.33 -13.95
C TYR A 371 -17.31 8.82 -13.60
N ILE A 372 -16.47 9.23 -12.65
CA ILE A 372 -16.27 10.64 -12.29
C ILE A 372 -15.76 11.43 -13.51
N GLN A 373 -14.76 10.89 -14.21
CA GLN A 373 -14.21 11.54 -15.40
C GLN A 373 -15.26 11.76 -16.50
N ALA A 374 -16.16 10.78 -16.71
CA ALA A 374 -17.23 10.91 -17.69
C ALA A 374 -18.34 11.87 -17.24
N ASP A 375 -18.61 11.99 -15.94
CA ASP A 375 -19.53 13.03 -15.46
C ASP A 375 -18.94 14.44 -15.64
N PHE A 376 -17.66 14.60 -15.38
CA PHE A 376 -16.95 15.85 -15.63
C PHE A 376 -16.87 16.21 -17.12
N ASP A 377 -16.71 15.21 -18.00
CA ASP A 377 -16.69 15.40 -19.45
C ASP A 377 -18.01 15.98 -20.00
N LYS A 378 -19.16 15.64 -19.39
CA LYS A 378 -20.46 16.24 -19.72
C LYS A 378 -20.53 17.74 -19.41
N ARG A 379 -19.71 18.23 -18.47
CA ARG A 379 -19.72 19.64 -18.03
C ARG A 379 -18.72 20.48 -18.80
N SER A 380 -17.46 20.02 -18.88
CA SER A 380 -16.44 20.64 -19.75
C SER A 380 -15.24 19.73 -19.93
N LYS A 381 -14.55 19.85 -21.07
CA LYS A 381 -13.34 19.08 -21.32
C LYS A 381 -12.21 19.39 -20.33
N TYR A 382 -12.10 20.65 -19.92
CA TYR A 382 -11.17 21.09 -18.89
C TYR A 382 -11.40 20.36 -17.56
N LEU A 383 -12.66 20.26 -17.12
CA LEU A 383 -12.99 19.60 -15.86
C LEU A 383 -12.78 18.08 -15.94
N SER A 384 -12.99 17.47 -17.10
CA SER A 384 -12.69 16.04 -17.31
C SER A 384 -11.23 15.72 -17.02
N ASN A 385 -10.31 16.62 -17.41
CA ASN A 385 -8.87 16.39 -17.29
C ASN A 385 -8.28 16.89 -15.96
N THR A 386 -8.92 17.86 -15.29
CA THR A 386 -8.38 18.51 -14.09
C THR A 386 -9.19 18.25 -12.81
N GLY A 387 -10.46 17.86 -12.94
CA GLY A 387 -11.39 17.78 -11.81
C GLY A 387 -10.94 16.81 -10.72
N LEU A 388 -10.38 15.66 -11.11
CA LEU A 388 -9.88 14.67 -10.16
C LEU A 388 -8.65 15.18 -9.39
N PHE A 389 -7.78 15.97 -10.02
CA PHE A 389 -6.65 16.61 -9.34
C PHE A 389 -7.10 17.70 -8.36
N TRP A 390 -8.15 18.48 -8.70
CA TRP A 390 -8.78 19.42 -7.76
C TRP A 390 -9.31 18.70 -6.51
N VAL A 391 -10.09 17.64 -6.71
CA VAL A 391 -10.67 16.86 -5.62
C VAL A 391 -9.59 16.19 -4.78
N GLY A 392 -8.61 15.53 -5.41
CA GLY A 392 -7.51 14.89 -4.69
C GLY A 392 -6.69 15.88 -3.87
N SER A 393 -6.41 17.07 -4.40
CA SER A 393 -5.67 18.11 -3.68
C SER A 393 -6.44 18.67 -2.48
N ALA A 394 -7.75 18.90 -2.61
CA ALA A 394 -8.59 19.32 -1.50
C ALA A 394 -8.66 18.25 -0.40
N LEU A 395 -8.78 16.98 -0.79
CA LEU A 395 -8.75 15.85 0.14
C LEU A 395 -7.38 15.71 0.83
N ALA A 396 -6.27 15.99 0.14
CA ALA A 396 -4.94 16.00 0.75
C ALA A 396 -4.81 17.07 1.85
N VAL A 397 -5.33 18.29 1.62
CA VAL A 397 -5.40 19.33 2.66
C VAL A 397 -6.26 18.87 3.84
N PHE A 398 -7.43 18.28 3.58
CA PHE A 398 -8.29 17.76 4.64
C PHE A 398 -7.60 16.65 5.47
N SER A 399 -6.90 15.74 4.80
CA SER A 399 -6.07 14.71 5.44
C SER A 399 -4.95 15.32 6.30
N ALA A 400 -4.34 16.43 5.87
CA ALA A 400 -3.31 17.13 6.64
C ALA A 400 -3.88 17.72 7.94
N ILE A 401 -5.10 18.26 7.89
CA ILE A 401 -5.81 18.77 9.08
C ILE A 401 -6.09 17.62 10.07
N ILE A 402 -6.62 16.50 9.60
CA ILE A 402 -6.88 15.33 10.46
C ILE A 402 -5.59 14.83 11.11
N THR A 403 -4.51 14.73 10.32
CA THR A 403 -3.19 14.30 10.78
C THR A 403 -2.64 15.23 11.84
N PHE A 404 -2.79 16.54 11.64
CA PHE A 404 -2.35 17.54 12.60
C PHE A 404 -3.08 17.43 13.94
N VAL A 405 -4.41 17.28 13.91
CA VAL A 405 -5.26 17.32 15.11
C VAL A 405 -5.27 16.00 15.87
N PHE A 406 -5.42 14.86 15.19
CA PHE A 406 -5.79 13.60 15.84
C PHE A 406 -4.68 12.55 15.91
N ILE A 407 -3.64 12.65 15.06
CA ILE A 407 -2.55 11.67 15.03
C ILE A 407 -1.42 12.14 15.97
N PRO A 408 -0.93 11.30 16.92
CA PRO A 408 0.13 11.69 17.83
C PRO A 408 1.50 11.74 17.13
N ASN A 409 2.45 12.47 17.71
CA ASN A 409 3.83 12.43 17.24
C ASN A 409 4.55 11.22 17.85
N ILE A 410 5.19 10.39 17.02
CA ILE A 410 5.95 9.23 17.46
C ILE A 410 7.32 9.72 17.94
N LYS A 411 7.64 9.43 19.21
CA LYS A 411 8.95 9.70 19.82
C LYS A 411 9.85 8.47 19.76
N VAL A 412 11.11 8.62 20.16
CA VAL A 412 12.01 7.47 20.38
C VAL A 412 11.40 6.55 21.43
N ASP A 413 11.44 5.24 21.19
CA ASP A 413 10.92 4.19 22.09
C ASP A 413 9.40 4.23 22.36
N TYR A 414 8.64 4.93 21.52
CA TYR A 414 7.19 5.09 21.66
C TYR A 414 6.43 3.77 21.78
N MET A 415 6.85 2.73 21.05
CA MET A 415 6.20 1.41 21.09
C MET A 415 6.37 0.72 22.46
N VAL A 416 7.54 0.88 23.08
CA VAL A 416 7.83 0.30 24.41
C VAL A 416 7.02 1.02 25.48
N GLU A 417 6.98 2.35 25.42
CA GLU A 417 6.18 3.19 26.31
C GLU A 417 4.68 2.85 26.19
N GLU A 418 4.16 2.70 24.98
CA GLU A 418 2.74 2.38 24.77
C GLU A 418 2.36 0.98 25.27
N ASP A 419 3.24 -0.01 25.12
CA ASP A 419 3.03 -1.36 25.67
C ASP A 419 2.96 -1.34 27.20
N GLN A 420 3.82 -0.56 27.87
CA GLN A 420 3.81 -0.40 29.32
C GLN A 420 2.52 0.29 29.80
N LEU A 421 2.19 1.43 29.19
CA LEU A 421 0.97 2.17 29.54
C LEU A 421 -0.30 1.33 29.30
N PHE A 422 -0.28 0.44 28.30
CA PHE A 422 -1.38 -0.47 28.04
C PHE A 422 -1.53 -1.53 29.15
N ARG A 423 -0.42 -2.13 29.60
CA ARG A 423 -0.43 -3.08 30.74
C ARG A 423 -0.98 -2.43 32.01
N GLU A 424 -0.53 -1.23 32.35
CA GLU A 424 -1.03 -0.48 33.51
C GLU A 424 -2.53 -0.22 33.42
N TYR A 425 -3.01 0.14 32.23
CA TYR A 425 -4.44 0.35 32.00
C TYR A 425 -5.27 -0.94 32.10
N LEU A 426 -4.74 -2.07 31.64
CA LEU A 426 -5.37 -3.36 31.79
C LEU A 426 -5.48 -3.76 33.27
N ALA A 427 -4.38 -3.64 34.02
CA ALA A 427 -4.36 -3.91 35.46
C ALA A 427 -5.35 -3.02 36.21
N ALA A 428 -5.40 -1.72 35.89
CA ALA A 428 -6.36 -0.79 36.47
C ALA A 428 -7.84 -1.11 36.17
N ASN A 429 -8.11 -1.89 35.11
CA ASN A 429 -9.46 -2.36 34.76
C ASN A 429 -9.71 -3.83 35.15
N GLY A 430 -8.88 -4.39 36.03
CA GLY A 430 -9.06 -5.73 36.59
C GLY A 430 -8.69 -6.88 35.65
N TYR A 431 -7.90 -6.62 34.61
CA TYR A 431 -7.40 -7.65 33.70
C TYR A 431 -6.07 -8.23 34.22
N ASP A 432 -5.95 -9.55 34.23
CA ASP A 432 -4.74 -10.25 34.64
C ASP A 432 -3.64 -10.17 33.55
N VAL A 433 -2.68 -9.26 33.77
CA VAL A 433 -1.57 -9.00 32.84
C VAL A 433 -0.46 -10.06 32.88
N SER A 434 -0.45 -10.95 33.89
CA SER A 434 0.55 -12.01 34.01
C SER A 434 0.47 -13.04 32.87
N GLN A 435 -0.68 -13.07 32.17
CA GLN A 435 -0.95 -13.98 31.06
C GLN A 435 -0.47 -13.45 29.69
N ILE A 436 0.14 -12.26 29.64
CA ILE A 436 0.62 -11.62 28.41
C ILE A 436 2.10 -12.00 28.17
N GLY A 437 2.38 -12.57 27.00
CA GLY A 437 3.72 -13.05 26.60
C GLY A 437 3.81 -14.57 26.46
N GLU A 438 4.88 -15.06 25.83
CA GLU A 438 5.18 -16.50 25.79
C GLU A 438 5.78 -17.01 27.12
N PRO A 439 5.55 -18.29 27.49
CA PRO A 439 6.08 -18.87 28.71
C PRO A 439 7.62 -18.78 28.76
N GLY A 440 8.17 -18.08 29.75
CA GLY A 440 9.61 -17.89 29.93
C GLY A 440 10.12 -16.45 29.72
N TYR A 441 9.28 -15.54 29.24
CA TYR A 441 9.54 -14.09 29.28
C TYR A 441 8.78 -13.49 30.46
N THR A 442 9.43 -13.36 31.62
CA THR A 442 8.81 -12.81 32.83
C THR A 442 8.99 -11.30 32.92
N GLU A 443 8.22 -10.61 33.78
CA GLU A 443 8.37 -9.15 34.03
C GLU A 443 9.81 -8.75 34.37
N ALA A 444 10.58 -9.65 34.99
CA ALA A 444 11.99 -9.44 35.32
C ALA A 444 12.89 -9.35 34.07
N ASP A 445 12.61 -10.13 33.02
CA ASP A 445 13.36 -10.11 31.75
C ASP A 445 13.02 -8.86 30.93
N ILE A 446 11.78 -8.38 31.07
CA ILE A 446 11.25 -7.18 30.41
C ILE A 446 11.83 -5.90 31.02
N ALA A 447 11.98 -5.85 32.35
CA ALA A 447 12.57 -4.70 33.06
C ALA A 447 14.10 -4.60 32.91
N ALA A 448 14.78 -5.73 32.70
CA ALA A 448 16.24 -5.79 32.64
C ALA A 448 16.84 -5.62 31.23
N GLY A 449 16.02 -5.63 30.17
CA GLY A 449 16.53 -5.72 28.79
C GLY A 449 17.34 -6.99 28.53
N ALA A 450 17.16 -8.03 29.35
CA ALA A 450 17.97 -9.23 29.33
C ALA A 450 17.37 -10.27 28.39
N HIS A 451 18.20 -10.78 27.47
CA HIS A 451 17.87 -11.90 26.60
C HIS A 451 17.80 -13.21 27.41
N PRO A 452 16.71 -13.99 27.35
CA PRO A 452 16.65 -15.29 28.02
C PRO A 452 17.48 -16.39 27.34
N GLU A 453 18.23 -16.11 26.27
CA GLU A 453 18.95 -17.13 25.49
C GLU A 453 20.48 -16.99 25.55
N LEU A 454 21.05 -17.05 26.76
CA LEU A 454 22.45 -17.49 26.99
C LEU A 454 22.53 -18.40 28.22
N GLY A 455 21.60 -19.33 28.34
CA GLY A 455 21.42 -20.14 29.54
C GLY A 455 20.97 -21.57 29.30
N ARG A 456 21.51 -22.29 28.30
CA ARG A 456 21.50 -23.76 28.31
C ARG A 456 22.83 -24.34 27.81
N LYS A 457 23.32 -25.29 28.61
CA LYS A 457 24.50 -26.13 28.46
C LYS A 457 24.51 -26.94 27.17
#